data_AF-A0A450VG05-F1
#
_entry.id   AF-A0A450VG05-F1
#
_cell.length_a   1.000
_cell.length_b   1.000
_cell.length_c   1.000
_cell.angle_alpha   90.00
_cell.angle_beta   90.00
_cell.angle_gamma   90.00
#
_symmetry.space_group_name_H-M   'P 1'
#
loop_
_entity.id
_entity.type
_entity.pdbx_description
1 polymer ?
#
loop_
_entity_poly.entity_id
_entity_poly.type
_entity_poly.pdbx_seq_one_letter_code
_entity_poly.pdbx_strand_id
1 'polypeptide(L)'
;MAVPVGTGRAAVVEAIAAFPNHLAWGTGDPDWGDAPPPEQVETTALINEVGRRVALDIGYATPDDQGDIVVPTGRFLRVDDPTNHLMSE
;
A
#
# COMPACT_ATOMS: atom_id res chain seq x y z
N MET A 1 16.58 -7.70 -22.69
CA MET A 1 15.99 -7.11 -21.47
C MET A 1 14.51 -7.47 -21.49
N ALA A 2 14.02 -8.23 -20.50
CA ALA A 2 12.60 -8.57 -20.38
C ALA A 2 11.97 -7.61 -19.36
N VAL A 3 10.87 -6.97 -19.72
CA VAL A 3 10.12 -6.07 -18.85
C VAL A 3 8.81 -6.76 -18.48
N PRO A 4 8.48 -6.90 -17.18
CA PRO A 4 7.17 -7.40 -16.78
C PRO A 4 6.08 -6.50 -17.37
N VAL A 5 5.21 -7.08 -18.19
CA VAL A 5 3.98 -6.42 -18.65
C VAL A 5 2.95 -6.40 -17.51
N GLY A 6 1.82 -5.70 -17.68
CA GLY A 6 0.81 -5.52 -16.63
C GLY A 6 0.42 -6.81 -15.88
N THR A 7 0.31 -7.94 -16.58
CA THR A 7 0.00 -9.25 -15.99
C THR A 7 1.09 -9.78 -15.04
N GLY A 8 2.37 -9.49 -15.32
CA GLY A 8 3.47 -9.90 -14.45
C GLY A 8 3.48 -9.17 -13.11
N ARG A 9 3.10 -7.88 -13.10
CA ARG A 9 2.94 -7.12 -11.85
C ARG A 9 1.69 -7.55 -11.08
N ALA A 10 0.59 -7.82 -11.77
CA ALA A 10 -0.62 -8.35 -11.15
C ALA A 10 -0.37 -9.69 -10.42
N ALA A 11 0.43 -10.59 -11.01
CA ALA A 11 0.81 -11.85 -10.37
C ALA A 11 1.65 -11.65 -9.09
N VAL A 12 2.48 -10.61 -9.03
CA VAL A 12 3.21 -10.26 -7.79
C VAL A 12 2.25 -9.76 -6.72
N VAL A 13 1.29 -8.91 -7.08
CA VAL A 13 0.27 -8.40 -6.14
C VAL A 13 -0.59 -9.54 -5.61
N GLU A 14 -1.00 -10.48 -6.47
CA GLU A 14 -1.72 -11.70 -6.08
C GLU A 14 -0.92 -12.54 -5.08
N ALA A 15 0.38 -12.71 -5.33
CA ALA A 15 1.26 -13.43 -4.40
C ALA A 15 1.38 -12.73 -3.04
N ILE A 16 1.43 -11.40 -3.00
CA ILE A 16 1.46 -10.63 -1.74
C ILE A 16 0.12 -10.74 -0.99
N ALA A 17 -1.00 -10.68 -1.71
CA ALA A 17 -2.35 -10.79 -1.13
C ALA A 17 -2.60 -12.16 -0.46
N ALA A 18 -1.89 -13.20 -0.89
CA ALA A 18 -2.02 -14.56 -0.33
C ALA A 18 -1.43 -14.73 1.08
N PHE A 19 -0.65 -13.76 1.58
CA PHE A 19 -0.05 -13.81 2.92
C PHE A 19 -0.72 -12.85 3.91
N PRO A 20 -0.61 -13.10 5.22
CA PRO A 20 -1.08 -12.15 6.23
C PRO A 20 -0.35 -10.80 6.14
N ASN A 21 -1.08 -9.79 5.68
CA ASN A 21 -0.59 -8.42 5.60
C ASN A 21 -0.85 -7.71 6.93
N HIS A 22 0.09 -6.87 7.36
CA HIS A 22 0.00 -6.14 8.62
C HIS A 22 0.06 -4.64 8.37
N LEU A 23 -0.83 -3.90 9.01
CA LEU A 23 -0.77 -2.45 9.11
C LEU A 23 -0.10 -2.08 10.42
N ALA A 24 0.95 -1.27 10.34
CA ALA A 24 1.70 -0.76 11.49
C ALA A 24 1.56 0.75 11.58
N TRP A 25 1.64 1.29 12.80
CA TRP A 25 1.62 2.72 13.05
C TRP A 25 2.86 3.13 13.81
N GLY A 26 3.51 4.21 13.40
CA GLY A 26 4.64 4.83 14.09
C GLY A 26 4.35 6.29 14.38
N THR A 27 4.87 6.81 15.48
CA THR A 27 4.68 8.24 15.81
C THR A 27 5.53 9.15 14.95
N GLY A 28 6.52 8.62 14.23
CA GLY A 28 7.48 9.41 13.49
C GLY A 28 8.54 10.04 14.40
N ASP A 29 9.28 10.98 13.81
CA ASP A 29 10.29 11.77 14.52
C ASP A 29 9.66 13.09 15.02
N PRO A 30 9.76 13.42 16.33
CA PRO A 30 9.30 14.69 16.87
C PRO A 30 9.89 15.94 16.16
N ASP A 31 11.08 15.81 15.57
CA ASP A 31 11.76 16.93 14.90
C ASP A 31 11.17 17.30 13.54
N TRP A 32 10.26 16.47 12.99
CA TRP A 32 9.57 16.77 11.73
C TRP A 32 8.68 18.01 11.79
N GLY A 33 8.13 18.33 12.96
CA GLY A 33 7.16 19.43 13.10
C GLY A 33 6.03 19.33 12.07
N ASP A 34 5.74 20.44 11.38
CA ASP A 34 4.69 20.52 10.35
C ASP A 34 5.16 20.07 8.94
N ALA A 35 6.42 19.67 8.78
CA ALA A 35 7.03 19.37 7.48
C ALA A 35 7.80 18.04 7.51
N PRO A 36 7.10 16.89 7.57
CA PRO A 36 7.75 15.59 7.51
C PRO A 36 8.49 15.40 6.18
N PRO A 37 9.62 14.67 6.19
CA PRO A 37 10.36 14.36 4.98
C PRO A 37 9.53 13.46 4.05
N PRO A 38 9.85 13.44 2.75
CA PRO A 38 9.26 12.48 1.83
C PRO A 38 9.60 11.04 2.25
N GLU A 39 8.71 10.11 1.94
CA GLU A 39 8.93 8.68 2.16
C GLU A 39 10.17 8.18 1.43
N GLN A 40 10.99 7.37 2.11
CA GLN A 40 12.21 6.79 1.55
C GLN A 40 12.01 5.30 1.27
N VAL A 41 12.27 4.89 0.03
CA VAL A 41 12.07 3.50 -0.45
C VAL A 41 12.96 2.48 0.29
N GLU A 42 14.12 2.91 0.78
CA GLU A 42 15.08 2.05 1.50
C GLU A 42 14.70 1.85 2.99
N THR A 43 13.60 2.46 3.45
CA THR A 43 13.15 2.32 4.83
C THR A 43 12.69 0.89 5.11
N THR A 44 13.27 0.27 6.15
CA THR A 44 12.94 -1.13 6.53
C THR A 44 12.08 -1.24 7.79
N ALA A 45 11.84 -0.14 8.50
CA ALA A 45 11.01 -0.09 9.71
C ALA A 45 10.43 1.32 9.93
N LEU A 46 9.30 1.41 10.64
CA LEU A 46 8.74 2.69 11.07
C LEU A 46 9.57 3.32 12.19
N ILE A 47 9.67 4.65 12.19
CA ILE A 47 10.25 5.40 13.31
C ILE A 47 9.25 5.39 14.47
N ASN A 48 9.70 4.91 15.63
CA ASN A 48 8.90 4.83 16.86
C ASN A 48 7.56 4.10 16.65
N GLU A 49 7.63 2.83 16.20
CA GLU A 49 6.43 2.00 16.01
C GLU A 49 5.65 1.86 17.33
N VAL A 50 4.36 2.19 17.29
CA VAL A 50 3.40 2.06 18.39
C VAL A 50 2.82 0.65 18.42
N GLY A 51 2.60 0.06 17.26
CA GLY A 51 2.13 -1.31 17.12
C GLY A 51 1.73 -1.66 15.70
N ARG A 52 1.28 -2.90 15.55
CA ARG A 52 0.81 -3.46 14.27
C ARG A 52 -0.38 -4.38 14.47
N ARG A 53 -1.23 -4.46 13.45
CA ARG A 53 -2.40 -5.34 13.41
C ARG A 53 -2.48 -6.01 12.04
N VAL A 54 -2.96 -7.25 12.02
CA VAL A 54 -3.31 -7.93 10.77
C VAL A 54 -4.43 -7.12 10.08
N ALA A 55 -4.27 -6.87 8.78
CA ALA A 55 -5.30 -6.24 7.96
C ALA A 55 -6.55 -7.13 7.92
N LEU A 56 -7.71 -6.51 8.05
CA LEU A 56 -9.02 -7.18 8.06
C LEU A 56 -9.52 -7.45 6.66
N ASP A 57 -9.18 -6.56 5.72
CA ASP A 57 -9.53 -6.71 4.32
C ASP A 57 -8.27 -6.53 3.46
N ILE A 58 -8.09 -7.48 2.53
CA ILE A 58 -7.05 -7.47 1.51
C ILE A 58 -7.70 -7.75 0.17
N GLY A 59 -7.40 -6.92 -0.82
CA GLY A 59 -7.96 -7.07 -2.16
C GLY A 59 -7.19 -6.26 -3.19
N TYR A 60 -7.81 -6.11 -4.36
CA TYR A 60 -7.22 -5.41 -5.49
C TYR A 60 -7.97 -4.11 -5.75
N ALA A 61 -7.27 -3.17 -6.37
CA ALA A 61 -7.85 -1.89 -6.72
C ALA A 61 -7.46 -1.44 -8.13
N THR A 62 -8.31 -0.67 -8.78
CA THR A 62 -7.99 0.00 -10.05
C THR A 62 -8.15 1.50 -9.90
N PRO A 63 -7.31 2.34 -10.54
CA PRO A 63 -7.55 3.77 -10.58
C PRO A 63 -8.93 4.08 -11.15
N ASP A 64 -9.67 4.94 -10.46
CA ASP A 64 -11.01 5.39 -10.84
C ASP A 64 -11.27 6.75 -10.19
N ASP A 65 -11.50 7.79 -11.00
CA ASP A 65 -11.79 9.16 -10.52
C ASP A 65 -13.06 9.24 -9.66
N GLN A 66 -13.97 8.28 -9.80
CA GLN A 66 -15.19 8.16 -8.99
C GLN A 66 -15.06 7.17 -7.82
N GLY A 67 -13.93 6.45 -7.71
CA GLY A 67 -13.72 5.42 -6.70
C GLY A 67 -13.72 5.92 -5.25
N ASP A 68 -14.10 5.03 -4.33
CA ASP A 68 -14.31 5.35 -2.92
C ASP A 68 -13.01 5.32 -2.08
N ILE A 69 -11.94 4.72 -2.59
CA ILE A 69 -10.64 4.68 -1.92
C ILE A 69 -9.85 5.94 -2.31
N VAL A 70 -9.63 6.85 -1.37
CA VAL A 70 -8.92 8.11 -1.60
C VAL A 70 -7.52 8.05 -1.01
N VAL A 71 -6.51 8.27 -1.84
CA VAL A 71 -5.09 8.39 -1.43
C VAL A 71 -4.51 9.70 -1.98
N PRO A 72 -3.35 10.19 -1.49
CA PRO A 72 -2.77 11.44 -1.96
C PRO A 72 -2.52 11.51 -3.48
N THR A 73 -2.35 10.37 -4.13
CA THR A 73 -2.08 10.28 -5.57
C THR A 73 -3.32 10.13 -6.45
N GLY A 74 -4.53 9.98 -5.88
CA GLY A 74 -5.75 9.80 -6.66
C GLY A 74 -6.81 8.95 -5.96
N ARG A 75 -7.77 8.46 -6.76
CA ARG A 75 -8.90 7.65 -6.30
C ARG A 75 -8.86 6.27 -6.94
N PHE A 76 -9.35 5.28 -6.22
CA PHE A 76 -9.34 3.88 -6.61
C PHE A 76 -10.67 3.21 -6.28
N LEU A 77 -11.03 2.21 -7.09
CA LEU A 77 -12.17 1.33 -6.88
C LEU A 77 -11.68 -0.07 -6.55
N ARG A 78 -12.32 -0.74 -5.58
CA ARG A 78 -12.07 -2.14 -5.26
C ARG A 78 -12.58 -3.05 -6.39
N VAL A 79 -11.77 -4.05 -6.75
CA VAL A 79 -12.11 -5.06 -7.76
C VAL A 79 -11.68 -6.45 -7.30
N ASP A 80 -12.30 -7.49 -7.86
CA ASP A 80 -12.04 -8.89 -7.49
C ASP A 80 -10.88 -9.51 -8.29
N ASP A 81 -10.62 -9.02 -9.50
CA ASP A 81 -9.53 -9.51 -10.36
C ASP A 81 -8.18 -8.88 -9.97
N PRO A 82 -7.08 -9.65 -9.97
CA PRO A 82 -5.75 -9.12 -9.67
C PRO A 82 -5.34 -7.95 -10.57
N THR A 83 -4.88 -6.86 -9.93
CA THR A 83 -4.38 -5.66 -10.62
C THR A 83 -2.96 -5.31 -10.17
N ASN A 84 -2.43 -4.18 -10.66
CA ASN A 84 -1.15 -3.66 -10.20
C ASN A 84 -1.21 -2.96 -8.83
N HIS A 85 -2.38 -2.92 -8.17
CA HIS A 85 -2.56 -2.24 -6.90
C HIS A 85 -3.16 -3.17 -5.85
N LEU A 86 -2.52 -3.19 -4.68
CA LEU A 86 -3.01 -3.87 -3.48
C LEU A 86 -3.79 -2.87 -2.62
N MET A 87 -4.92 -3.32 -2.06
CA MET A 87 -5.69 -2.59 -1.06
C MET A 87 -5.63 -3.37 0.26
N SER A 88 -5.44 -2.64 1.37
CA SER A 88 -5.41 -3.21 2.72
C SER A 88 -6.05 -2.27 3.74
N GLU A 89 -6.98 -2.78 4.55
CA GLU A 89 -7.71 -2.06 5.61
C GLU A 89 -7.64 -2.77 6.97
#